data_AF-A0A0A9YEM1-F1
#
_entry.id   AF-A0A0A9YEM1-F1
#
_cell.length_a   1.000
_cell.length_b   1.000
_cell.length_c   1.000
_cell.angle_alpha   90.00
_cell.angle_beta   90.00
_cell.angle_gamma   90.00
#
_symmetry.space_group_name_H-M   'P 1'
#
loop_
_entity.id
_entity.type
_entity.pdbx_description
1 polymer ?
#
loop_
_entity_poly.entity_id
_entity_poly.type
_entity_poly.pdbx_seq_one_letter_code
_entity_poly.pdbx_strand_id
1 'polypeptide(L)'
;MKESWNAYPYIRTLMTNPPRKDSVFVIIESIHLPDRGTQENVHGLPPDKLKLREVVYIDVGHEPLNTKESKDPKNFVSAKTGRGPFAGNWHEHVQPIMTCYKLVTIEIKLWAFQSRVENFVANYQKKIFTNFHQDLVCGMDDWLGLTMAEIRVFEERTKRELDEKKAAAAACKRPGSGKRRSKNVQKKQNT
;
A
#
# COMPACT_ATOMS: atom_id res chain seq x y z
N MET A 1 -2.10 9.48 12.27
CA MET A 1 -1.38 8.65 13.25
C MET A 1 -1.49 7.20 12.79
N LYS A 2 -0.41 6.43 12.88
CA LYS A 2 -0.38 5.02 12.54
C LYS A 2 0.23 4.27 13.71
N GLU A 3 -0.49 3.29 14.22
CA GLU A 3 -0.05 2.36 15.26
C GLU A 3 -0.09 0.95 14.71
N SER A 4 0.87 0.11 15.09
CA SER A 4 0.94 -1.27 14.59
C SER A 4 1.42 -2.21 15.69
N TRP A 5 0.74 -3.34 15.82
CA TRP A 5 1.07 -4.43 16.71
C TRP A 5 1.41 -5.65 15.85
N ASN A 6 2.67 -6.07 15.89
CA ASN A 6 3.16 -7.22 15.13
C ASN A 6 3.37 -8.41 16.08
N ALA A 7 2.52 -9.42 15.94
CA ALA A 7 2.59 -10.70 16.65
C ALA A 7 2.48 -11.82 15.61
N TYR A 8 3.43 -11.84 14.66
CA TYR A 8 3.42 -12.77 13.53
C TYR A 8 3.05 -14.19 13.98
N PRO A 9 2.07 -14.85 13.34
CA PRO A 9 1.51 -14.55 12.01
C PRO A 9 0.40 -13.48 11.96
N TYR A 10 -0.07 -12.98 13.11
CA TYR A 10 -1.09 -11.94 13.19
C TYR A 10 -0.48 -10.54 13.31
N ILE A 11 -0.95 -9.61 12.49
CA ILE A 11 -0.53 -8.21 12.52
C ILE A 11 -1.77 -7.34 12.51
N ARG A 12 -1.81 -6.34 13.39
CA ARG A 12 -2.85 -5.31 13.40
C ARG A 12 -2.23 -3.94 13.21
N THR A 13 -2.80 -3.15 12.31
CA THR A 13 -2.43 -1.76 12.09
C THR A 13 -3.68 -0.89 12.20
N LEU A 14 -3.60 0.15 13.03
CA LEU A 14 -4.63 1.18 13.16
C LEU A 14 -4.12 2.48 12.52
N MET A 15 -4.89 3.00 11.57
CA MET A 15 -4.64 4.28 10.92
C MET A 15 -5.78 5.24 11.26
N THR A 16 -5.44 6.35 11.95
CA THR A 16 -6.40 7.39 12.34
C THR A 16 -5.95 8.75 11.83
N ASN A 17 -6.91 9.64 11.57
CA ASN A 17 -6.61 11.04 11.28
C ASN A 17 -6.75 11.87 12.58
N PRO A 18 -5.67 12.46 13.14
CA PRO A 18 -5.73 13.12 14.45
C PRO A 18 -6.82 14.20 14.62
N PRO A 19 -7.16 15.02 13.60
CA PRO A 19 -8.26 15.99 13.70
C PRO A 19 -9.68 15.37 13.64
N ARG A 20 -9.79 14.07 13.33
CA ARG A 20 -11.07 13.35 13.14
C ARG A 20 -11.00 11.92 13.70
N LYS A 21 -10.32 11.71 14.82
CA LYS A 21 -10.05 10.37 15.39
C LYS A 21 -11.33 9.56 15.60
N ASP A 22 -12.40 10.21 16.02
CA ASP A 22 -13.68 9.55 16.32
C ASP A 22 -14.59 9.35 15.09
N SER A 23 -14.17 9.88 13.94
CA SER A 23 -14.98 9.94 12.73
C SER A 23 -14.37 9.23 11.52
N VAL A 24 -13.05 9.00 11.49
CA VAL A 24 -12.38 8.33 10.36
C VAL A 24 -11.25 7.45 10.84
N PHE A 25 -11.38 6.13 10.68
CA PHE A 25 -10.29 5.19 10.90
C PHE A 25 -10.29 4.04 9.89
N VAL A 26 -9.09 3.51 9.67
CA VAL A 26 -8.86 2.28 8.90
C VAL A 26 -8.09 1.32 9.79
N ILE A 27 -8.64 0.12 10.00
CA ILE A 27 -7.98 -0.97 10.70
C ILE A 27 -7.63 -2.02 9.65
N ILE A 28 -6.37 -2.45 9.65
CA ILE A 28 -5.89 -3.55 8.82
C ILE A 28 -5.44 -4.65 9.76
N GLU A 29 -6.12 -5.78 9.71
CA GLU A 29 -5.72 -7.02 10.37
C GLU A 29 -5.18 -7.97 9.30
N SER A 30 -4.10 -8.69 9.59
CA SER A 30 -3.48 -9.60 8.64
C SER A 30 -3.11 -10.90 9.33
N ILE A 31 -3.50 -12.02 8.74
CA ILE A 31 -3.08 -13.37 9.13
C ILE A 31 -2.36 -14.00 7.93
N HIS A 32 -1.20 -14.61 8.20
CA HIS A 32 -0.36 -15.25 7.19
C HIS A 32 -0.41 -16.77 7.39
N LEU A 33 -0.98 -17.51 6.44
CA LEU A 33 -1.16 -18.96 6.54
C LEU A 33 -0.49 -19.69 5.36
N PRO A 34 0.05 -20.90 5.57
CA PRO A 34 0.70 -21.70 4.53
C PRO A 34 -0.34 -22.42 3.64
N ASP A 35 -1.21 -21.66 2.99
CA ASP A 35 -2.25 -22.17 2.09
C ASP A 35 -2.34 -21.34 0.79
N ARG A 36 -3.32 -21.68 -0.06
CA ARG A 36 -3.61 -20.99 -1.32
C ARG A 36 -4.86 -20.11 -1.26
N GLY A 37 -5.22 -19.58 -0.08
CA GLY A 37 -6.35 -18.66 0.05
C GLY A 37 -7.71 -19.36 0.10
N THR A 38 -7.74 -20.62 0.55
CA THR A 38 -8.93 -21.47 0.56
C THR A 38 -9.71 -21.42 1.88
N GLN A 39 -9.15 -20.81 2.93
CA GLN A 39 -9.82 -20.74 4.22
C GLN A 39 -10.78 -19.55 4.29
N GLU A 40 -12.02 -19.83 4.67
CA GLU A 40 -13.03 -18.80 4.90
C GLU A 40 -12.99 -18.27 6.33
N ASN A 41 -13.30 -16.97 6.46
CA ASN A 41 -13.44 -16.28 7.75
C ASN A 41 -12.30 -16.53 8.77
N VAL A 42 -11.04 -16.55 8.32
CA VAL A 42 -9.88 -16.80 9.21
C VAL A 42 -9.72 -15.81 10.36
N HIS A 43 -10.35 -14.64 10.27
CA HIS A 43 -10.38 -13.62 11.33
C HIS A 43 -11.50 -13.83 12.35
N GLY A 44 -12.36 -14.84 12.17
CA GLY A 44 -13.45 -15.15 13.10
C GLY A 44 -14.49 -14.03 13.20
N LEU A 45 -14.84 -13.38 12.08
CA LEU A 45 -15.88 -12.36 12.08
C LEU A 45 -17.23 -12.97 12.48
N PRO A 46 -18.01 -12.26 13.31
CA PRO A 46 -19.37 -12.69 13.63
C PRO A 46 -20.28 -12.61 12.37
N PRO A 47 -21.38 -13.37 12.32
CA PRO A 47 -22.20 -13.51 11.11
C PRO A 47 -22.74 -12.20 10.54
N ASP A 48 -23.05 -11.23 11.41
CA ASP A 48 -23.54 -9.90 11.07
C ASP A 48 -22.52 -9.03 10.33
N LYS A 49 -21.23 -9.19 10.64
CA LYS A 49 -20.13 -8.53 9.93
C LYS A 49 -19.68 -9.32 8.72
N LEU A 50 -19.66 -10.65 8.83
CA LEU A 50 -19.21 -11.53 7.75
C LEU A 50 -20.05 -11.36 6.48
N LYS A 51 -21.37 -11.19 6.61
CA LYS A 51 -22.29 -10.96 5.47
C LYS A 51 -22.08 -9.61 4.76
N LEU A 52 -21.44 -8.64 5.41
CA LEU A 52 -21.13 -7.31 4.85
C LEU A 52 -19.76 -7.28 4.17
N ARG A 53 -18.94 -8.32 4.39
CA ARG A 53 -17.57 -8.38 3.86
C ARG A 53 -17.59 -8.66 2.37
N GLU A 54 -16.82 -7.87 1.63
CA GLU A 54 -16.40 -8.20 0.26
C GLU A 54 -15.05 -8.92 0.30
N VAL A 55 -14.93 -10.01 -0.47
CA VAL A 55 -13.68 -10.75 -0.65
C VAL A 55 -13.06 -10.35 -1.98
N VAL A 56 -11.82 -9.86 -1.92
CA VAL A 56 -11.05 -9.47 -3.11
C VAL A 56 -9.76 -10.27 -3.13
N TYR A 57 -9.55 -11.01 -4.22
CA TYR A 57 -8.29 -11.70 -4.48
C TYR A 57 -7.31 -10.75 -5.18
N ILE A 58 -6.05 -10.75 -4.73
CA ILE A 58 -4.96 -10.00 -5.34
C ILE A 58 -3.93 -11.02 -5.83
N ASP A 59 -3.86 -11.20 -7.14
CA ASP A 59 -2.85 -12.03 -7.78
C ASP A 59 -1.73 -11.13 -8.31
N VAL A 60 -0.53 -11.25 -7.73
CA VAL A 60 0.64 -10.45 -8.11
C VAL A 60 1.05 -10.63 -9.58
N GLY A 61 0.78 -11.79 -10.16
CA GLY A 61 1.04 -12.14 -11.55
C GLY A 61 -0.11 -11.83 -12.50
N HIS A 62 -1.24 -11.30 -12.02
CA HIS A 62 -2.37 -10.91 -12.88
C HIS A 62 -2.73 -9.43 -12.76
N GLU A 63 -2.57 -8.85 -11.57
CA GLU A 63 -2.92 -7.47 -11.29
C GLU A 63 -2.04 -6.48 -12.09
N PRO A 64 -2.62 -5.36 -12.56
CA PRO A 64 -1.88 -4.36 -13.32
C PRO A 64 -0.84 -3.65 -12.44
N LEU A 65 0.26 -3.24 -13.06
CA LEU A 65 1.22 -2.33 -12.44
C LEU A 65 0.56 -0.96 -12.21
N ASN A 66 0.51 -0.49 -10.97
CA ASN A 66 -0.06 0.83 -10.67
C ASN A 66 0.97 1.97 -10.73
N THR A 67 2.27 1.67 -10.87
CA THR A 67 3.35 2.66 -11.00
C THR A 67 4.29 2.27 -12.14
N LYS A 68 5.05 3.24 -12.67
CA LYS A 68 6.01 2.96 -13.76
C LYS A 68 7.29 2.31 -13.23
N GLU A 69 7.54 2.46 -11.94
CA GLU A 69 8.72 1.99 -11.24
C GLU A 69 8.57 0.54 -10.73
N SER A 70 7.33 0.06 -10.55
CA SER A 70 7.05 -1.31 -10.12
C SER A 70 7.52 -2.33 -11.16
N LYS A 71 8.26 -3.34 -10.70
CA LYS A 71 8.75 -4.43 -11.52
C LYS A 71 7.62 -5.45 -11.73
N ASP A 72 7.49 -5.96 -12.96
CA ASP A 72 6.48 -6.96 -13.30
C ASP A 72 6.87 -8.37 -12.83
N PRO A 73 6.11 -9.01 -11.92
CA PRO A 73 6.37 -10.38 -11.48
C PRO A 73 6.35 -11.42 -12.61
N LYS A 74 5.65 -11.13 -13.72
CA LYS A 74 5.64 -12.00 -14.91
C LYS A 74 7.00 -12.10 -15.60
N ASN A 75 7.87 -11.12 -15.39
CA ASN A 75 9.19 -11.05 -16.03
C ASN A 75 10.34 -11.24 -15.02
N PHE A 76 10.01 -11.52 -13.75
CA PHE A 76 10.99 -11.69 -12.69
C PHE A 76 11.27 -13.18 -12.44
N VAL A 77 12.54 -13.55 -12.43
CA VAL A 77 13.02 -14.84 -11.96
C VAL A 77 14.12 -14.59 -10.93
N SER A 78 13.97 -15.13 -9.72
CA SER A 78 14.96 -15.01 -8.67
C SER A 78 16.23 -15.76 -9.04
N ALA A 79 17.38 -15.08 -9.03
CA ALA A 79 18.67 -15.70 -9.26
C ALA A 79 19.11 -16.57 -8.08
N LYS A 80 18.66 -16.26 -6.85
CA LYS A 80 18.99 -17.04 -5.65
C LYS A 80 18.20 -18.34 -5.52
N THR A 81 16.95 -18.37 -6.00
CA THR A 81 16.02 -19.48 -5.74
C THR A 81 15.44 -20.12 -6.98
N GLY A 82 15.56 -19.49 -8.15
CA GLY A 82 14.91 -19.92 -9.39
C GLY A 82 13.39 -19.70 -9.41
N ARG A 83 12.81 -19.02 -8.41
CA ARG A 83 11.35 -18.77 -8.36
C ARG A 83 10.92 -17.72 -9.37
N GLY A 84 9.75 -17.92 -9.95
CA GLY A 84 9.21 -17.13 -11.06
C GLY A 84 9.53 -17.78 -12.42
N PRO A 85 9.03 -17.25 -13.54
CA PRO A 85 8.14 -16.09 -13.63
C PRO A 85 6.74 -16.36 -13.06
N PHE A 86 6.11 -15.33 -12.50
CA PHE A 86 4.77 -15.41 -11.92
C PHE A 86 3.71 -15.03 -12.96
N ALA A 87 3.38 -15.96 -13.86
CA ALA A 87 2.42 -15.76 -14.95
C ALA A 87 1.43 -16.93 -15.06
N GLY A 88 0.27 -16.70 -15.69
CA GLY A 88 -0.78 -17.71 -15.81
C GLY A 88 -1.22 -18.23 -14.44
N ASN A 89 -1.36 -19.55 -14.30
CA ASN A 89 -1.77 -20.21 -13.05
C ASN A 89 -0.58 -20.51 -12.12
N TRP A 90 0.39 -19.59 -12.01
CA TRP A 90 1.61 -19.78 -11.20
C TRP A 90 1.31 -20.22 -9.76
N HIS A 91 0.21 -19.72 -9.20
CA HIS A 91 -0.22 -19.95 -7.84
C HIS A 91 -0.74 -21.37 -7.59
N GLU A 92 -0.86 -22.23 -8.60
CA GLU A 92 -1.20 -23.65 -8.46
C GLU A 92 0.03 -24.54 -8.25
N HIS A 93 1.18 -24.14 -8.81
CA HIS A 93 2.36 -25.01 -8.91
C HIS A 93 3.55 -24.55 -8.07
N VAL A 94 3.59 -23.27 -7.67
CA VAL A 94 4.73 -22.77 -6.88
C VAL A 94 4.73 -23.33 -5.46
N GLN A 95 5.93 -23.63 -4.96
CA GLN A 95 6.23 -23.90 -3.56
C GLN A 95 7.55 -23.22 -3.16
N PRO A 96 7.71 -22.77 -1.89
CA PRO A 96 6.66 -22.68 -0.87
C PRO A 96 5.63 -21.59 -1.22
N ILE A 97 4.34 -21.83 -0.95
CA ILE A 97 3.29 -20.81 -1.08
C ILE A 97 2.68 -20.47 0.28
N MET A 98 2.19 -19.25 0.40
CA MET A 98 1.42 -18.78 1.54
C MET A 98 0.40 -17.74 1.07
N THR A 99 -0.63 -17.52 1.88
CA THR A 99 -1.62 -16.48 1.65
C THR A 99 -1.63 -15.50 2.81
N CYS A 100 -1.66 -14.21 2.47
CA CYS A 100 -1.89 -13.14 3.43
C CYS A 100 -3.36 -12.73 3.38
N TYR A 101 -4.13 -13.14 4.39
CA TYR A 101 -5.51 -12.72 4.56
C TYR A 101 -5.52 -11.34 5.21
N LYS A 102 -5.87 -10.29 4.46
CA LYS A 102 -5.94 -8.92 4.98
C LYS A 102 -7.38 -8.48 5.16
N LEU A 103 -7.83 -8.37 6.41
CA LEU A 103 -9.13 -7.78 6.74
C LEU A 103 -8.96 -6.27 6.90
N VAL A 104 -9.63 -5.50 6.03
CA VAL A 104 -9.62 -4.04 6.08
C VAL A 104 -10.99 -3.57 6.58
N THR A 105 -11.01 -2.96 7.76
CA THR A 105 -12.20 -2.29 8.31
C THR A 105 -12.05 -0.79 8.12
N ILE A 106 -13.00 -0.18 7.41
CA ILE A 106 -13.03 1.25 7.13
C ILE A 106 -14.26 1.81 7.82
N GLU A 107 -14.09 2.78 8.71
CA GLU A 107 -15.22 3.48 9.34
C GLU A 107 -15.09 4.98 9.07
N ILE A 108 -16.10 5.54 8.39
CA ILE A 108 -16.13 6.95 7.98
C ILE A 108 -17.49 7.54 8.37
N LYS A 109 -17.53 8.28 9.48
CA LYS A 109 -18.69 9.04 9.94
C LYS A 109 -18.79 10.37 9.20
N LEU A 110 -18.96 10.32 7.88
CA LEU A 110 -19.22 11.48 7.03
C LEU A 110 -20.62 11.38 6.42
N TRP A 111 -21.55 12.15 6.99
CA TRP A 111 -22.99 12.09 6.72
C TRP A 111 -23.38 12.15 5.22
N ALA A 112 -22.62 12.86 4.38
CA ALA A 112 -23.00 13.06 2.97
C ALA A 112 -22.27 12.16 1.95
N PHE A 113 -21.18 11.47 2.33
CA PHE A 113 -20.29 10.79 1.35
C PHE A 113 -19.73 9.44 1.81
N GLN A 114 -20.26 8.85 2.88
CA GLN A 114 -19.73 7.64 3.51
C GLN A 114 -19.35 6.55 2.49
N SER A 115 -20.31 5.99 1.74
CA SER A 115 -20.06 4.87 0.82
C SER A 115 -19.09 5.23 -0.31
N ARG A 116 -19.13 6.46 -0.84
CA ARG A 116 -18.21 6.91 -1.89
C ARG A 116 -16.77 6.97 -1.38
N VAL A 117 -16.57 7.48 -0.16
CA VAL A 117 -15.24 7.58 0.43
C VAL A 117 -14.74 6.21 0.88
N GLU A 118 -15.61 5.37 1.46
CA GLU A 118 -15.27 3.98 1.82
C GLU A 118 -14.79 3.19 0.60
N ASN A 119 -15.55 3.25 -0.51
CA ASN A 119 -15.15 2.60 -1.76
C ASN A 119 -13.84 3.17 -2.33
N PHE A 120 -13.62 4.49 -2.22
CA PHE A 120 -12.36 5.09 -2.64
C PHE A 120 -11.18 4.57 -1.81
N VAL A 121 -11.32 4.51 -0.48
CA VAL A 121 -10.29 4.03 0.43
C VAL A 121 -10.02 2.54 0.22
N ALA A 122 -11.06 1.72 0.04
CA ALA A 122 -10.92 0.29 -0.26
C ALA A 122 -10.13 0.05 -1.55
N ASN A 123 -10.50 0.74 -2.63
CA ASN A 123 -9.79 0.65 -3.92
C ASN A 123 -8.34 1.15 -3.82
N TYR A 124 -8.11 2.24 -3.07
CA TYR A 124 -6.76 2.74 -2.83
C TYR A 124 -5.92 1.73 -2.03
N GLN A 125 -6.52 1.10 -1.02
CA GLN A 125 -5.87 0.08 -0.21
C GLN A 125 -5.52 -1.17 -1.03
N LYS A 126 -6.42 -1.61 -1.94
CA LYS A 126 -6.14 -2.68 -2.91
C LYS A 126 -4.87 -2.35 -3.71
N LYS A 127 -4.79 -1.15 -4.29
CA LYS A 127 -3.60 -0.72 -5.07
C LYS A 127 -2.32 -0.73 -4.26
N ILE A 128 -2.37 -0.27 -3.01
CA ILE A 128 -1.23 -0.31 -2.09
C ILE A 128 -0.77 -1.75 -1.88
N PHE A 129 -1.70 -2.66 -1.60
CA PHE A 129 -1.36 -4.07 -1.40
C PHE A 129 -0.81 -4.71 -2.68
N THR A 130 -1.42 -4.46 -3.83
CA THR A 130 -0.92 -4.95 -5.12
C THR A 130 0.54 -4.53 -5.33
N ASN A 131 0.82 -3.23 -5.29
CA ASN A 131 2.18 -2.72 -5.53
C ASN A 131 3.17 -3.27 -4.52
N PHE A 132 2.80 -3.27 -3.23
CA PHE A 132 3.66 -3.77 -2.18
C PHE A 132 4.05 -5.23 -2.41
N HIS A 133 3.12 -6.11 -2.75
CA HIS A 133 3.44 -7.52 -2.97
C HIS A 133 4.16 -7.77 -4.30
N GLN A 134 3.87 -6.99 -5.35
CA GLN A 134 4.64 -7.05 -6.60
C GLN A 134 6.10 -6.65 -6.36
N ASP A 135 6.34 -5.54 -5.66
CA ASP A 135 7.68 -5.08 -5.32
C ASP A 135 8.38 -6.06 -4.38
N LEU A 136 7.67 -6.64 -3.40
CA LEU A 136 8.21 -7.64 -2.48
C LEU A 136 8.68 -8.89 -3.21
N VAL A 137 7.88 -9.40 -4.15
CA VAL A 137 8.22 -10.58 -4.96
C VAL A 137 9.40 -10.28 -5.88
N CYS A 138 9.36 -9.17 -6.60
CA CYS A 138 10.43 -8.78 -7.53
C CYS A 138 11.71 -8.29 -6.84
N GLY A 139 11.65 -8.03 -5.54
CA GLY A 139 12.79 -7.70 -4.68
C GLY A 139 13.30 -8.89 -3.87
N MET A 140 12.81 -10.11 -4.13
CA MET A 140 13.14 -11.30 -3.32
C MET A 140 14.64 -11.51 -3.12
N ASP A 141 15.42 -11.35 -4.18
CA ASP A 141 16.86 -11.54 -4.11
C ASP A 141 17.57 -10.52 -3.22
N ASP A 142 16.96 -9.35 -2.97
CA ASP A 142 17.56 -8.29 -2.15
C ASP A 142 17.42 -8.58 -0.65
N TRP A 143 16.35 -9.25 -0.23
CA TRP A 143 16.06 -9.50 1.19
C TRP A 143 16.20 -10.97 1.61
N LEU A 144 16.17 -11.92 0.68
CA LEU A 144 16.30 -13.33 1.02
C LEU A 144 17.74 -13.65 1.48
N GLY A 145 17.84 -14.23 2.67
CA GLY A 145 19.09 -14.64 3.29
C GLY A 145 19.79 -13.54 4.09
N LEU A 146 19.18 -12.35 4.25
CA LEU A 146 19.72 -11.33 5.14
C LEU A 146 19.70 -11.80 6.59
N THR A 147 20.80 -11.58 7.28
CA THR A 147 20.90 -11.71 8.74
C THR A 147 20.16 -10.58 9.45
N MET A 148 19.85 -10.75 10.73
CA MET A 148 19.25 -9.67 11.53
C MET A 148 20.10 -8.40 11.58
N ALA A 149 21.43 -8.52 11.50
CA ALA A 149 22.33 -7.37 11.45
C ALA A 149 22.18 -6.62 10.12
N GLU A 150 22.13 -7.34 8.99
CA GLU A 150 21.92 -6.74 7.68
C GLU A 150 20.52 -6.14 7.52
N ILE A 151 19.49 -6.75 8.12
CA ILE A 151 18.14 -6.20 8.17
C ILE A 151 18.15 -4.82 8.84
N ARG A 152 18.85 -4.64 9.96
CA ARG A 152 18.95 -3.34 10.64
C ARG A 152 19.62 -2.29 9.77
N VAL A 153 20.73 -2.64 9.11
CA VAL A 153 21.43 -1.74 8.18
C VAL A 153 20.52 -1.39 6.99
N PHE A 154 19.78 -2.37 6.48
CA PHE A 154 18.81 -2.17 5.40
C PHE A 154 17.69 -1.21 5.84
N GLU A 155 17.09 -1.41 7.01
CA GLU A 155 16.06 -0.54 7.59
C GLU A 155 16.56 0.91 7.77
N GLU A 156 17.77 1.09 8.28
CA GLU A 156 18.39 2.40 8.46
C GLU A 156 18.62 3.12 7.11
N ARG A 157 19.16 2.40 6.12
CA ARG A 157 19.33 2.93 4.75
C ARG A 157 18.00 3.34 4.15
N THR A 158 16.99 2.47 4.20
CA THR A 158 15.65 2.75 3.67
C THR A 158 15.00 3.92 4.39
N LYS A 159 15.14 4.04 5.71
CA LYS A 159 14.65 5.18 6.48
C LYS A 159 15.26 6.49 5.99
N ARG A 160 16.59 6.53 5.80
CA ARG A 160 17.30 7.70 5.30
C ARG A 160 16.81 8.11 3.91
N GLU A 161 16.74 7.17 2.97
CA GLU A 161 16.26 7.42 1.60
C GLU A 161 14.81 7.93 1.57
N LEU A 162 13.94 7.40 2.44
CA LEU A 162 12.57 7.87 2.58
C LEU A 162 12.50 9.29 3.12
N ASP A 163 13.32 9.63 4.11
CA ASP A 163 13.35 10.97 4.69
C ASP A 163 13.91 12.00 3.70
N GLU A 164 14.92 11.64 2.90
CA GLU A 164 15.41 12.45 1.78
C GLU A 164 14.34 12.68 0.71
N LYS A 165 13.62 11.63 0.29
CA LYS A 165 12.50 11.76 -0.66
C LYS A 165 11.38 12.64 -0.14
N LYS A 166 11.03 12.52 1.15
CA LYS A 166 10.03 13.39 1.80
C LYS A 166 10.50 14.84 1.81
N ALA A 167 11.76 15.09 2.16
CA ALA A 167 12.35 16.43 2.17
C ALA A 167 12.34 17.05 0.77
N ALA A 168 12.74 16.30 -0.25
CA ALA A 168 12.70 16.72 -1.65
C ALA A 168 11.26 17.03 -2.12
N ALA A 169 10.29 16.17 -1.80
CA ALA A 169 8.89 16.40 -2.14
C ALA A 169 8.30 17.63 -1.43
N ALA A 170 8.70 17.90 -0.17
CA ALA A 170 8.32 19.10 0.56
C ALA A 170 8.94 20.37 -0.05
N ALA A 171 10.21 20.30 -0.47
CA ALA A 171 10.89 21.41 -1.13
C ALA A 171 10.26 21.78 -2.49
N CYS A 172 9.82 20.77 -3.25
CA CYS A 172 9.14 20.96 -4.54
C CYS A 172 7.74 21.62 -4.41
N LYS A 173 7.09 21.52 -3.25
CA LYS A 173 5.74 22.07 -2.99
C LYS A 173 5.72 23.54 -2.54
N ARG A 174 6.85 24.23 -2.44
CA ARG A 174 6.85 25.67 -2.11
C ARG A 174 6.33 26.49 -3.31
N PRO A 175 5.27 27.30 -3.17
CA PRO A 175 4.84 28.18 -4.24
C PRO A 175 5.92 29.25 -4.46
N GLY A 176 6.39 29.37 -5.70
CA GLY A 176 7.23 30.49 -6.12
C GLY A 176 6.51 31.80 -5.82
N SER A 177 7.10 32.61 -4.94
CA SER A 177 6.73 34.00 -4.67
C SER A 177 6.62 34.77 -5.99
N GLY A 178 5.47 35.42 -6.19
CA GLY A 178 5.01 35.95 -7.46
C GLY A 178 5.92 36.98 -8.14
N LYS A 179 5.96 36.93 -9.47
CA LYS A 179 6.32 38.07 -10.31
C LYS A 179 5.24 39.15 -10.16
N ARG A 180 5.53 40.21 -9.40
CA ARG A 180 4.81 41.49 -9.48
C ARG A 180 4.88 41.98 -10.92
N ARG A 181 3.76 41.93 -11.64
CA ARG A 181 3.61 42.55 -12.96
C ARG A 181 3.37 44.04 -12.73
N SER A 182 4.39 44.87 -12.91
CA SER A 182 4.26 46.33 -12.89
C SER A 182 3.36 46.75 -14.05
N LYS A 183 2.21 47.37 -13.77
CA LYS A 183 1.35 47.97 -14.79
C LYS A 183 1.91 49.35 -15.13
N ASN A 184 2.53 49.50 -16.30
CA ASN A 184 2.73 50.82 -16.90
C ASN A 184 1.36 51.36 -17.33
N VAL A 185 0.92 52.43 -16.67
CA VAL A 185 -0.22 53.24 -17.10
C VAL A 185 0.30 54.23 -18.13
N GLN A 186 -0.03 54.01 -19.40
CA GLN A 186 0.14 55.03 -20.44
C GLN A 186 -1.23 55.68 -20.67
N LYS A 187 -1.42 56.86 -20.07
CA LYS A 187 -2.52 57.77 -20.39
C LYS A 187 -2.31 58.26 -21.83
N LYS A 188 -3.20 57.90 -22.75
CA LYS A 188 -3.39 58.64 -24.01
C LYS A 188 -4.61 59.53 -23.87
N GLN A 189 -4.39 60.81 -24.12
CA GLN A 189 -5.39 61.84 -24.37
C GLN A 189 -6.21 61.49 -25.62
N ASN A 190 -7.50 61.85 -25.64
CA ASN A 190 -8.05 62.69 -26.70
C ASN A 190 -9.49 63.11 -26.42
N THR A 191 -9.71 64.40 -26.69
CA THR A 191 -10.95 65.14 -26.99
C THR A 191 -12.04 65.19 -25.93
#